data_AF-A0A133UY44-F1
#
_entry.id   AF-A0A133UY44-F1
#
_cell.length_a   1.000
_cell.length_b   1.000
_cell.length_c   1.000
_cell.angle_alpha   90.00
_cell.angle_beta   90.00
_cell.angle_gamma   90.00
#
_symmetry.space_group_name_H-M   'P 1'
#
loop_
_entity.id
_entity.type
_entity.pdbx_description
1 polymer ?
#
loop_
_entity_poly.entity_id
_entity_poly.type
_entity_poly.pdbx_seq_one_letter_code
_entity_poly.pdbx_strand_id
1 'polypeptide(L)'
;MEGNIIVYRQPSSSKSRQLSRALNGYIDKSNHGKYTYERDGLLDKIPHRKLIKGVFIIKNKHLKKFEDLLKKYQAEYHIRKIELKPEDTEILTNQEE
;
A
#
# COMPACT_ATOMS: atom_id res chain seq x y z
N MET A 1 14.37 -15.31 2.33
CA MET A 1 12.89 -15.48 2.45
C MET A 1 12.24 -15.01 1.17
N GLU A 2 11.09 -15.54 0.77
CA GLU A 2 10.38 -15.08 -0.43
C GLU A 2 9.39 -13.95 -0.09
N GLY A 3 9.26 -12.99 -1.01
CA GLY A 3 8.27 -11.93 -0.96
C GLY A 3 7.74 -11.59 -2.33
N ASN A 4 6.85 -10.60 -2.39
CA ASN A 4 6.32 -10.11 -3.67
C ASN A 4 6.68 -8.64 -3.84
N ILE A 5 7.24 -8.30 -5.00
CA ILE A 5 7.33 -6.92 -5.46
C ILE A 5 6.08 -6.59 -6.26
N ILE A 6 5.49 -5.45 -5.93
CA ILE A 6 4.34 -4.87 -6.58
C ILE A 6 4.80 -3.58 -7.23
N VAL A 7 4.60 -3.47 -8.54
CA VAL A 7 4.83 -2.27 -9.32
C VAL A 7 3.49 -1.84 -9.88
N TYR A 8 3.07 -0.61 -9.62
CA TYR A 8 1.82 -0.09 -10.17
C TYR A 8 1.92 1.35 -10.62
N ARG A 9 1.07 1.70 -11.58
CA ARG A 9 0.73 3.08 -11.94
C ARG A 9 -0.78 3.23 -12.06
N GLN A 10 -1.27 4.43 -11.78
CA GLN A 10 -2.67 4.75 -11.93
C GLN A 10 -2.81 5.88 -12.96
N PRO A 11 -3.27 5.57 -14.20
CA PRO A 11 -3.37 6.56 -15.27
C PRO A 11 -4.43 7.63 -15.02
N SER A 12 -5.49 7.31 -14.27
CA SER A 12 -6.57 8.26 -13.98
C SER A 12 -6.21 9.12 -12.77
N SER A 13 -6.20 10.45 -12.94
CA SER A 13 -5.91 11.40 -11.85
C SER A 13 -6.90 11.29 -10.67
N SER A 14 -8.19 11.11 -10.96
CA SER A 14 -9.23 10.95 -9.93
C SER A 14 -9.06 9.65 -9.15
N LYS A 15 -8.83 8.53 -9.85
CA LYS A 15 -8.58 7.23 -9.19
C LYS A 15 -7.22 7.19 -8.51
N SER A 16 -6.23 7.94 -8.98
CA SER A 16 -4.91 8.07 -8.35
C SER A 16 -5.04 8.65 -6.95
N ARG A 17 -5.83 9.72 -6.79
CA ARG A 17 -6.13 10.29 -5.47
C ARG A 17 -6.85 9.29 -4.57
N GLN A 18 -7.86 8.58 -5.10
CA GLN A 18 -8.62 7.62 -4.31
C GLN A 18 -7.78 6.41 -3.89
N LEU A 19 -6.98 5.85 -4.79
CA LEU A 19 -6.04 4.76 -4.51
C LEU A 19 -4.98 5.21 -3.49
N SER A 20 -4.45 6.43 -3.61
CA SER A 20 -3.50 6.98 -2.65
C SER A 20 -4.09 7.07 -1.25
N ARG A 21 -5.34 7.55 -1.12
CA ARG A 21 -6.07 7.60 0.16
C ARG A 21 -6.35 6.20 0.71
N ALA A 22 -6.67 5.24 -0.15
CA ALA A 22 -6.94 3.88 0.29
C ALA A 22 -5.67 3.11 0.70
N LEU A 23 -4.51 3.46 0.12
CA LEU A 23 -3.21 2.89 0.49
C LEU A 23 -2.65 3.52 1.76
N ASN A 24 -2.57 4.84 1.83
CA ASN A 24 -1.84 5.57 2.89
C ASN A 24 -2.77 6.17 3.98
N GLY A 25 -4.07 5.98 3.86
CA GLY A 25 -5.04 6.65 4.70
C GLY A 25 -5.25 8.12 4.34
N TYR A 26 -6.11 8.78 5.09
CA TYR A 26 -6.34 10.22 5.01
C TYR A 26 -7.03 10.77 6.25
N ILE A 27 -6.88 12.08 6.44
CA ILE A 27 -7.63 12.83 7.45
C ILE A 27 -8.88 13.42 6.82
N ASP A 28 -10.04 13.10 7.39
CA ASP A 28 -11.32 13.67 7.02
C ASP A 28 -11.68 14.82 7.96
N LYS A 29 -12.16 15.94 7.42
CA LYS A 29 -12.53 17.11 8.21
C LYS A 29 -13.98 17.49 7.93
N SER A 30 -14.78 17.67 8.98
CA SER A 30 -16.20 18.02 8.93
C SER A 30 -16.53 19.25 9.77
N ASN A 31 -17.68 19.87 9.52
CA ASN A 31 -18.16 21.12 10.16
C ASN A 31 -17.09 22.21 10.22
N HIS A 32 -16.59 22.66 9.06
CA HIS A 32 -15.55 23.69 8.96
C HIS A 32 -14.26 23.35 9.73
N GLY A 33 -13.94 22.06 9.86
CA GLY A 33 -12.75 21.58 10.56
C GLY A 33 -12.95 21.31 12.06
N LYS A 34 -14.18 21.46 12.58
CA LYS A 34 -14.51 21.17 13.99
C LYS A 34 -14.35 19.68 14.34
N TYR A 35 -14.59 18.78 13.39
CA TYR A 35 -14.41 17.35 13.59
C TYR A 35 -13.35 16.81 12.63
N THR A 36 -12.42 16.04 13.18
CA THR A 36 -11.33 15.40 12.44
C THR A 36 -11.42 13.90 12.65
N TYR A 37 -11.44 13.14 11.57
CA TYR A 37 -11.46 11.68 11.60
C TYR A 37 -10.27 11.13 10.83
N GLU A 38 -9.44 10.33 11.49
CA GLU A 38 -8.37 9.60 10.82
C GLU A 38 -8.95 8.33 10.17
N ARG A 39 -8.56 8.10 8.91
CA ARG A 39 -8.97 6.93 8.14
C ARG A 39 -7.72 6.19 7.73
N ASP A 40 -7.48 5.04 8.34
CA ASP A 40 -6.35 4.19 7.99
C ASP A 40 -6.44 3.70 6.55
N GLY A 41 -5.28 3.65 5.90
CA GLY A 41 -5.07 2.94 4.65
C GLY A 41 -4.71 1.48 4.85
N LEU A 42 -4.47 0.80 3.73
CA LEU A 42 -3.98 -0.56 3.74
C LEU A 42 -2.55 -0.65 4.32
N LEU A 43 -1.68 0.31 3.99
CA LEU A 43 -0.27 0.32 4.37
C LEU A 43 -0.06 0.51 5.88
N ASP A 44 -1.03 1.09 6.58
CA ASP A 44 -1.03 1.20 8.05
C ASP A 44 -1.31 -0.16 8.73
N LYS A 45 -1.82 -1.13 7.98
CA LYS A 45 -2.28 -2.44 8.50
C LYS A 45 -1.44 -3.61 8.03
N ILE A 46 -0.51 -3.37 7.10
CA ILE A 46 0.34 -4.41 6.54
C ILE A 46 1.80 -3.95 6.54
N PRO A 47 2.71 -4.82 6.98
CA PRO A 47 4.13 -4.62 6.76
C PRO A 47 4.44 -4.50 5.27
N HIS A 48 5.19 -3.47 4.92
CA HIS A 48 5.61 -3.16 3.57
C HIS A 48 6.95 -2.42 3.56
N ARG A 49 7.79 -2.70 2.56
CA ARG A 49 8.93 -1.86 2.19
C ARG A 49 8.56 -1.05 0.95
N LYS A 50 8.57 0.26 1.05
CA LYS A 50 8.40 1.16 -0.09
C LYS A 50 9.77 1.44 -0.71
N LEU A 51 9.95 1.10 -1.99
CA LEU A 51 11.19 1.39 -2.71
C LEU A 51 11.14 2.77 -3.34
N ILE A 52 10.08 3.02 -4.13
CA ILE A 52 9.78 4.30 -4.77
C ILE A 52 8.25 4.45 -4.88
N LYS A 53 7.77 5.55 -5.46
CA LYS A 53 6.35 5.73 -5.74
C LYS A 53 5.84 4.59 -6.63
N GLY A 54 4.80 3.91 -6.16
CA GLY A 54 4.17 2.81 -6.91
C GLY A 54 4.92 1.48 -6.82
N VAL A 55 6.01 1.39 -6.06
CA VAL A 55 6.81 0.16 -5.94
C VAL A 55 6.94 -0.25 -4.47
N PHE A 56 6.41 -1.43 -4.15
CA PHE A 56 6.33 -1.96 -2.81
C PHE A 56 6.78 -3.42 -2.76
N ILE A 57 7.43 -3.81 -1.67
CA ILE A 57 7.69 -5.19 -1.32
C ILE A 57 6.81 -5.56 -0.13
N ILE A 58 6.11 -6.69 -0.21
CA ILE A 58 5.26 -7.21 0.86
C ILE A 58 5.41 -8.73 1.03
N LYS A 59 5.06 -9.23 2.22
CA LYS A 59 4.93 -10.68 2.48
C LYS A 59 3.74 -11.25 1.70
N ASN A 60 3.84 -12.52 1.28
CA ASN A 60 2.81 -13.20 0.50
C ASN A 60 1.41 -13.20 1.16
N LYS A 61 1.36 -13.23 2.50
CA LYS A 61 0.10 -13.19 3.27
C LYS A 61 -0.76 -11.93 3.02
N HIS A 62 -0.15 -10.83 2.57
CA HIS A 62 -0.85 -9.57 2.30
C HIS A 62 -1.14 -9.32 0.83
N LEU A 63 -0.65 -10.20 -0.06
CA LEU A 63 -0.70 -10.00 -1.51
C LEU A 63 -2.12 -9.81 -2.01
N LYS A 64 -3.02 -10.70 -1.62
CA LYS A 64 -4.42 -10.66 -2.06
C LYS A 64 -5.10 -9.33 -1.71
N LYS A 65 -4.92 -8.84 -0.48
CA LYS A 65 -5.50 -7.55 -0.04
C LYS A 65 -4.98 -6.37 -0.87
N PHE A 66 -3.69 -6.38 -1.19
CA PHE A 66 -3.08 -5.32 -2.00
C PHE A 66 -3.57 -5.39 -3.45
N GLU A 67 -3.59 -6.58 -4.03
CA GLU A 67 -4.04 -6.81 -5.41
C GLU A 67 -5.51 -6.44 -5.59
N ASP A 68 -6.38 -6.83 -4.66
CA ASP A 68 -7.80 -6.49 -4.65
C ASP A 68 -8.01 -4.97 -4.65
N LEU A 69 -7.17 -4.23 -3.91
CA LEU A 69 -7.19 -2.77 -3.90
C LEU A 69 -6.80 -2.18 -5.27
N LEU A 70 -5.73 -2.69 -5.88
CA LEU A 70 -5.30 -2.25 -7.21
C LEU A 70 -6.38 -2.53 -8.28
N LYS A 71 -7.01 -3.71 -8.23
CA LYS A 71 -8.14 -4.08 -9.10
C LYS A 71 -9.34 -3.16 -8.90
N LYS A 72 -9.72 -2.88 -7.66
CA LYS A 72 -10.83 -1.97 -7.31
C LYS A 72 -10.68 -0.60 -7.95
N TYR A 73 -9.45 -0.07 -7.98
CA TYR A 73 -9.17 1.22 -8.58
C TYR A 73 -8.73 1.13 -10.05
N GLN A 74 -8.77 -0.06 -10.66
CA GLN A 74 -8.36 -0.27 -12.05
C GLN A 74 -6.96 0.28 -12.34
N ALA A 75 -6.03 0.07 -11.41
CA ALA A 75 -4.63 0.41 -11.62
C ALA A 75 -3.98 -0.55 -12.63
N GLU A 76 -2.97 -0.07 -13.33
CA GLU A 76 -2.07 -0.95 -14.10
C GLU A 76 -0.98 -1.43 -13.14
N TYR A 77 -0.77 -2.75 -13.05
CA TYR A 77 0.20 -3.30 -12.12
C TYR A 77 0.84 -4.60 -12.58
N HIS A 78 2.01 -4.88 -12.01
CA HIS A 78 2.72 -6.14 -12.11
C HIS A 78 3.11 -6.62 -10.72
N ILE A 79 2.97 -7.92 -10.51
CA ILE A 79 3.38 -8.62 -9.30
C ILE A 79 4.43 -9.66 -9.70
N ARG A 80 5.55 -9.70 -8.99
CA ARG A 80 6.58 -10.74 -9.15
C ARG A 80 7.03 -11.26 -7.79
N LYS A 81 7.30 -12.56 -7.73
CA LYS A 81 8.01 -13.15 -6.59
C LYS A 81 9.47 -12.70 -6.64
N ILE A 82 10.01 -12.35 -5.48
CA ILE A 82 11.40 -11.94 -5.32
C ILE A 82 11.98 -12.58 -4.06
N GLU A 83 13.30 -12.72 -4.05
CA GLU A 83 14.04 -13.04 -2.84
C GLU A 83 14.24 -11.77 -2.02
N LEU A 84 13.83 -11.82 -0.75
CA LEU A 84 13.99 -10.73 0.21
C LEU A 84 15.43 -10.68 0.70
N LYS A 85 16.03 -9.49 0.63
CA LYS A 85 17.31 -9.19 1.28
C LYS A 85 17.12 -9.09 2.81
N PRO A 86 18.21 -9.17 3.60
CA PRO A 86 18.14 -8.97 5.05
C PRO A 86 17.43 -7.66 5.43
N GLU A 87 17.78 -6.56 4.76
CA GLU A 87 17.14 -5.25 4.94
C GLU A 87 15.62 -5.28 4.72
N ASP A 88 15.13 -6.04 3.71
CA ASP A 88 13.69 -6.17 3.46
C ASP A 88 13.01 -6.88 4.63
N THR A 89 13.67 -7.91 5.14
CA THR A 89 13.13 -8.77 6.19
C THR A 89 13.06 -8.03 7.53
N GLU A 90 14.07 -7.21 7.84
CA GLU A 90 14.10 -6.36 9.03
C GLU A 90 12.95 -5.35 9.01
N ILE A 91 12.80 -4.58 7.92
CA ILE A 91 11.72 -3.58 7.78
C ILE A 91 10.35 -4.24 7.90
N LEU A 92 10.15 -5.39 7.26
CA LEU A 92 8.87 -6.10 7.28
C LEU A 92 8.55 -6.79 8.61
N THR A 93 9.53 -6.99 9.50
CA THR A 93 9.33 -7.58 10.82
C THR A 93 9.07 -6.51 11.86
N ASN A 94 9.81 -5.40 11.82
CA ASN A 94 9.65 -4.27 12.74
C ASN A 94 8.28 -3.57 12.64
N GLN A 95 7.53 -3.80 11.57
CA GLN A 95 6.17 -3.28 11.38
C GLN A 95 5.07 -4.26 11.84
N GLU A 96 5.45 -5.46 12.31
CA GLU A 96 4.52 -6.42 12.93
C GLU A 96 4.42 -6.27 14.45
N GLU A 97 5.38 -5.57 15.07
CA GLU A 97 5.42 -5.21 16.49
C GLU A 97 4.71 -3.88 16.77
#